data_AF-S4NI56-F1
#
_entry.id   AF-S4NI56-F1
#
_cell.length_a   1.000
_cell.length_b   1.000
_cell.length_c   1.000
_cell.angle_alpha   90.00
_cell.angle_beta   90.00
_cell.angle_gamma   90.00
#
_symmetry.space_group_name_H-M   'P 1'
#
loop_
_entity.id
_entity.type
_entity.pdbx_description
1 polymer ?
#
loop_
_entity_poly.entity_id
_entity_poly.type
_entity_poly.pdbx_seq_one_letter_code
_entity_poly.pdbx_strand_id
1 'polypeptide(L)'
;MLAEADALAAVVDDIAARFPPRAGVLPRTAAPSPPVAPDYTEAVEEEQMLLATATANPADIESVRWLLPDDLTLPLHAGLWQCLTALARRREPVDPVTVLWEAQQRGLLDDGSEPGEVLHLLAEPTGSVEHWSERALQRSLLATADRTGRRIEAYAGDTANTPFQLVVGARRSLADIGAVRTRWQHATGTVPTPQPRPAPTTRAGPPTTTAAYTGRAARATR
;
A
#
# COMPACT_ATOMS: atom_id res chain seq x y z
N MET A 1 -3.84 -6.79 15.42
CA MET A 1 -3.42 -5.59 14.68
C MET A 1 -4.36 -5.19 13.53
N LEU A 2 -4.73 -6.09 12.59
CA LEU A 2 -5.62 -5.69 11.49
C LEU A 2 -7.04 -5.31 11.97
N ALA A 3 -7.57 -6.01 12.98
CA ALA A 3 -8.87 -5.72 13.57
C ALA A 3 -8.92 -4.34 14.25
N GLU A 4 -7.80 -3.91 14.85
CA GLU A 4 -7.64 -2.62 15.50
C GLU A 4 -7.59 -1.49 14.47
N ALA A 5 -6.89 -1.70 13.34
CA ALA A 5 -6.93 -0.77 12.21
C ALA A 5 -8.35 -0.66 11.62
N ASP A 6 -9.12 -1.76 11.59
CA ASP A 6 -10.51 -1.76 11.13
C ASP A 6 -11.44 -1.05 12.10
N ALA A 7 -11.27 -1.26 13.40
CA ALA A 7 -12.00 -0.54 14.43
C ALA A 7 -11.72 0.97 14.35
N LEU A 8 -10.46 1.37 14.15
CA LEU A 8 -10.09 2.76 13.97
C LEU A 8 -10.68 3.35 12.68
N ALA A 9 -10.68 2.61 11.57
CA ALA A 9 -11.32 3.02 10.33
C ALA A 9 -12.82 3.24 10.52
N ALA A 10 -13.52 2.33 11.21
CA ALA A 10 -14.94 2.46 11.51
C ALA A 10 -15.24 3.72 12.35
N VAL A 11 -14.42 4.00 13.36
CA VAL A 11 -14.56 5.22 14.19
C VAL A 11 -14.34 6.48 13.36
N VAL A 12 -13.29 6.51 12.52
CA VAL A 12 -12.99 7.66 11.67
C VAL A 12 -14.10 7.90 10.64
N ASP A 13 -14.65 6.83 10.05
CA ASP A 13 -15.77 6.92 9.10
C ASP A 13 -17.06 7.39 9.77
N ASP A 14 -17.36 6.96 11.00
CA ASP A 14 -18.50 7.45 11.78
C ASP A 14 -18.37 8.96 12.12
N ILE A 15 -17.17 9.40 12.52
CA ILE A 15 -16.90 10.83 12.73
C ILE A 15 -17.07 11.60 11.41
N ALA A 16 -16.58 11.07 10.28
CA ALA A 16 -16.73 11.70 8.98
C ALA A 16 -18.20 11.80 8.53
N ALA A 17 -19.03 10.82 8.87
CA ALA A 17 -20.47 10.85 8.59
C ALA A 17 -21.19 11.93 9.40
N ARG A 18 -20.78 12.15 10.65
CA ARG A 18 -21.31 13.20 11.53
C ARG A 18 -20.76 14.59 11.19
N PHE A 19 -19.54 14.65 10.66
CA PHE A 19 -18.82 15.87 10.32
C PHE A 19 -18.21 15.79 8.91
N PRO A 20 -19.00 16.07 7.85
CA PRO A 20 -18.56 15.91 6.48
C PRO A 20 -17.30 16.75 6.18
N PRO A 21 -16.19 16.14 5.72
CA PRO A 21 -14.95 16.87 5.47
C PRO A 21 -15.13 17.89 4.35
N ARG A 22 -14.63 19.11 4.57
CA ARG A 22 -14.54 20.13 3.53
C ARG A 22 -13.37 19.77 2.60
N ALA A 23 -13.60 19.86 1.29
CA ALA A 23 -12.56 19.58 0.30
C ALA A 23 -11.34 20.49 0.50
N GLY A 24 -10.14 19.93 0.33
CA GLY A 24 -8.88 20.69 0.31
C GLY A 24 -8.24 21.00 1.67
N VAL A 25 -8.78 20.52 2.79
CA VAL A 25 -8.20 20.79 4.12
C VAL A 25 -7.30 19.62 4.55
N LEU A 26 -5.97 19.82 4.49
CA LEU A 26 -4.97 18.84 4.91
C LEU A 26 -4.49 19.11 6.35
N PRO A 27 -4.03 18.07 7.11
CA PRO A 27 -3.35 18.26 8.38
C PRO A 27 -2.20 19.26 8.27
N ARG A 28 -2.05 20.13 9.26
CA ARG A 28 -0.93 21.08 9.34
C ARG A 28 0.26 20.52 10.11
N THR A 29 0.03 19.45 10.86
CA THR A 29 1.07 18.74 11.61
C THR A 29 2.13 18.22 10.66
N ALA A 30 3.38 18.55 10.96
CA ALA A 30 4.52 17.93 10.30
C ALA A 30 4.50 16.41 10.51
N ALA A 31 5.05 15.66 9.56
CA ALA A 31 5.18 14.22 9.74
C ALA A 31 5.99 13.94 11.02
N PRO A 32 5.55 13.00 11.88
CA PRO A 32 6.34 12.62 13.04
C PRO A 32 7.70 12.12 12.58
N SER A 33 8.75 12.45 13.34
CA SER A 33 10.09 11.94 13.07
C SER A 33 10.04 10.40 12.93
N PRO A 34 10.80 9.82 11.98
CA PRO A 34 10.92 8.37 11.92
C PRO A 34 11.36 7.86 13.29
N PRO A 35 10.84 6.70 13.73
CA PRO A 35 11.24 6.16 15.02
C PRO A 35 12.73 5.85 14.98
N VAL A 36 13.34 5.67 16.17
CA VAL A 36 14.61 4.94 16.24
C VAL A 36 14.37 3.61 15.54
N ALA A 37 15.18 3.35 14.51
CA ALA A 37 15.12 2.14 13.72
C ALA A 37 14.98 0.93 14.66
N PRO A 38 13.93 0.09 14.55
CA PRO A 38 13.94 -1.22 15.20
C PRO A 38 15.22 -1.96 14.78
N ASP A 39 15.63 -2.96 15.57
CA ASP A 39 16.74 -3.82 15.19
C ASP A 39 16.40 -4.51 13.87
N TYR A 40 16.91 -3.94 12.78
CA TYR A 40 16.66 -4.39 11.42
C TYR A 40 17.61 -5.52 11.03
N THR A 41 18.46 -6.01 11.93
CA THR A 41 19.46 -7.05 11.59
C THR A 41 18.78 -8.28 10.99
N GLU A 42 17.76 -8.82 11.65
CA GLU A 42 16.99 -9.96 11.12
C GLU A 42 16.28 -9.61 9.80
N ALA A 43 15.74 -8.39 9.68
CA ALA A 43 15.09 -7.94 8.44
C ALA A 43 16.06 -7.90 7.26
N VAL A 44 17.25 -7.35 7.50
CA VAL A 44 18.30 -7.21 6.50
C VAL A 44 18.78 -8.58 6.07
N GLU A 45 19.01 -9.51 6.99
CA GLU A 45 19.39 -10.90 6.68
C GLU A 45 18.33 -11.62 5.84
N GLU A 46 17.04 -11.47 6.19
CA GLU A 46 15.93 -12.04 5.42
C GLU A 46 15.86 -11.47 3.99
N GLU A 47 16.05 -10.16 3.84
CA GLU A 47 16.06 -9.50 2.54
C GLU A 47 17.26 -9.94 1.70
N GLN A 48 18.42 -10.15 2.32
CA GLN A 48 19.57 -10.75 1.63
C GLN A 48 19.23 -12.16 1.13
N MET A 49 18.59 -13.00 1.95
CA MET A 49 18.19 -14.35 1.53
C MET A 49 17.17 -14.31 0.40
N LEU A 50 16.23 -13.36 0.44
CA LEU A 50 15.28 -13.13 -0.66
C LEU A 50 16.04 -12.84 -1.96
N LEU A 51 16.96 -11.87 -1.95
CA LEU A 51 17.69 -11.43 -3.13
C LEU A 51 18.59 -12.54 -3.70
N ALA A 52 19.34 -13.25 -2.85
CA ALA A 52 20.16 -14.39 -3.27
C ALA A 52 19.31 -15.51 -3.87
N THR A 53 18.22 -15.89 -3.19
CA THR A 53 17.33 -16.98 -3.62
C THR A 53 16.60 -16.64 -4.92
N ALA A 54 16.17 -15.39 -5.09
CA ALA A 54 15.55 -14.90 -6.32
C ALA A 54 16.53 -14.81 -7.49
N THR A 55 17.81 -14.52 -7.20
CA THR A 55 18.88 -14.56 -8.20
C THR A 55 19.13 -15.99 -8.69
N ALA A 56 19.14 -16.97 -7.79
CA ALA A 56 19.31 -18.37 -8.13
C ALA A 56 18.07 -19.01 -8.79
N ASN A 57 16.87 -18.55 -8.43
CA ASN A 57 15.59 -19.09 -8.92
C ASN A 57 14.72 -17.99 -9.54
N PRO A 58 15.14 -17.39 -10.67
CA PRO A 58 14.44 -16.24 -11.25
C PRO A 58 13.03 -16.57 -11.78
N ALA A 59 12.74 -17.85 -12.05
CA ALA A 59 11.40 -18.30 -12.45
C ALA A 59 10.36 -18.09 -11.35
N ASP A 60 10.77 -18.13 -10.07
CA ASP A 60 9.88 -17.99 -8.92
C ASP A 60 9.51 -16.52 -8.63
N ILE A 61 10.21 -15.55 -9.24
CA ILE A 61 9.89 -14.12 -9.11
C ILE A 61 8.46 -13.83 -9.60
N GLU A 62 7.96 -14.62 -10.56
CA GLU A 62 6.62 -14.48 -11.11
C GLU A 62 5.51 -14.73 -10.09
N SER A 63 5.71 -15.67 -9.16
CA SER A 63 4.70 -16.04 -8.15
C SER A 63 4.54 -14.97 -7.06
N VAL A 64 5.54 -14.11 -6.90
CA VAL A 64 5.59 -13.07 -5.86
C VAL A 64 5.44 -11.65 -6.41
N ARG A 65 4.75 -11.47 -7.55
CA ARG A 65 4.47 -10.15 -8.14
C ARG A 65 3.76 -9.14 -7.23
N TRP A 66 3.18 -9.62 -6.13
CA TRP A 66 2.56 -8.80 -5.10
C TRP A 66 3.58 -8.12 -4.17
N LEU A 67 4.86 -8.53 -4.17
CA LEU A 67 5.90 -7.87 -3.40
C LEU A 67 6.41 -6.63 -4.12
N LEU A 68 6.35 -5.48 -3.46
CA LEU A 68 6.83 -4.21 -4.00
C LEU A 68 8.22 -3.88 -3.47
N PRO A 69 9.03 -3.08 -4.20
CA PRO A 69 10.31 -2.59 -3.69
C PRO A 69 10.18 -1.84 -2.36
N ASP A 70 9.10 -1.08 -2.18
CA ASP A 70 8.81 -0.32 -0.96
C ASP A 70 8.53 -1.21 0.27
N ASP A 71 8.36 -2.52 0.07
CA ASP A 71 8.21 -3.49 1.15
C ASP A 71 9.57 -3.88 1.76
N LEU A 72 10.68 -3.56 1.09
CA LEU A 72 12.04 -3.80 1.57
C LEU A 72 12.56 -2.60 2.39
N THR A 73 13.35 -2.91 3.41
CA THR A 73 13.83 -1.95 4.41
C THR A 73 14.98 -1.12 3.87
N LEU A 74 15.94 -1.75 3.19
CA LEU A 74 17.11 -1.05 2.67
C LEU A 74 16.86 -0.55 1.24
N PRO A 75 17.15 0.73 0.94
CA PRO A 75 17.04 1.27 -0.42
C PRO A 75 17.83 0.48 -1.46
N LEU A 76 19.03 0.01 -1.09
CA LEU A 76 19.84 -0.86 -1.94
C LEU A 76 19.11 -2.17 -2.27
N HIS A 77 18.51 -2.84 -1.28
CA HIS A 77 17.75 -4.06 -1.49
C HIS A 77 16.50 -3.84 -2.35
N ALA A 78 15.78 -2.74 -2.10
CA ALA A 78 14.67 -2.29 -2.95
C ALA A 78 15.10 -2.12 -4.41
N GLY A 79 16.24 -1.47 -4.64
CA GLY A 79 16.84 -1.31 -5.96
C GLY A 79 17.22 -2.65 -6.61
N LEU A 80 17.88 -3.54 -5.86
CA LEU A 80 18.26 -4.87 -6.36
C LEU A 80 17.04 -5.72 -6.72
N TRP A 81 15.97 -5.67 -5.92
CA TRP A 81 14.69 -6.31 -6.25
C TRP A 81 14.08 -5.75 -7.55
N GLN A 82 14.16 -4.44 -7.78
CA GLN A 82 13.75 -3.83 -9.04
C GLN A 82 14.60 -4.29 -10.23
N CYS A 83 15.90 -4.50 -10.05
CA CYS A 83 16.78 -5.06 -11.08
C CYS A 83 16.37 -6.50 -11.42
N LEU A 84 16.24 -7.35 -10.41
CA LEU A 84 15.83 -8.76 -10.55
C LEU A 84 14.49 -8.89 -11.28
N THR A 85 13.48 -8.17 -10.80
CA THR A 85 12.13 -8.21 -11.40
C THR A 85 12.12 -7.65 -12.83
N ALA A 86 12.95 -6.66 -13.15
CA ALA A 86 13.07 -6.14 -14.51
C ALA A 86 13.76 -7.14 -15.46
N LEU A 87 14.85 -7.75 -15.04
CA LEU A 87 15.55 -8.78 -15.82
C LEU A 87 14.65 -9.99 -16.08
N ALA A 88 13.99 -10.51 -15.03
CA ALA A 88 13.04 -11.62 -15.14
C ALA A 88 11.87 -11.31 -16.10
N ARG A 89 11.29 -10.10 -16.00
CA ARG A 89 10.23 -9.65 -16.92
C ARG A 89 10.69 -9.57 -18.37
N ARG A 90 11.93 -9.14 -18.62
CA ARG A 90 12.54 -9.09 -19.96
C ARG A 90 13.00 -10.46 -20.45
N ARG A 91 12.96 -11.49 -19.60
CA ARG A 91 13.54 -12.83 -19.84
C ARG A 91 15.04 -12.77 -20.19
N GLU A 92 15.73 -11.79 -19.60
CA GLU A 92 17.18 -11.69 -19.63
C GLU A 92 17.80 -12.71 -18.65
N PRO A 93 19.06 -13.11 -18.84
CA PRO A 93 19.79 -13.88 -17.85
C PRO A 93 19.74 -13.19 -16.47
N VAL A 94 19.55 -13.99 -15.42
CA VAL A 94 19.61 -13.54 -14.04
C VAL A 94 20.69 -14.32 -13.34
N ASP A 95 21.74 -13.62 -12.97
CA ASP A 95 22.88 -14.10 -12.19
C ASP A 95 23.49 -12.91 -11.43
N PRO A 96 24.32 -13.11 -10.38
CA PRO A 96 24.85 -12.03 -9.57
C PRO A 96 25.59 -10.94 -10.36
N VAL A 97 26.32 -11.31 -11.42
CA VAL A 97 27.08 -10.37 -12.25
C VAL A 97 26.13 -9.53 -13.10
N THR A 98 25.12 -10.16 -13.70
CA THR A 98 24.12 -9.44 -14.50
C THR A 98 23.27 -8.50 -13.65
N VAL A 99 22.90 -8.92 -12.43
CA VAL A 99 22.16 -8.07 -11.47
C VAL A 99 23.01 -6.88 -11.03
N LEU A 100 24.29 -7.10 -10.70
CA LEU A 100 25.23 -6.03 -10.36
C LEU A 100 25.37 -5.03 -11.52
N TRP A 101 25.50 -5.53 -12.75
CA TRP A 101 25.61 -4.67 -13.93
C TRP A 101 24.35 -3.80 -14.10
N GLU A 102 23.16 -4.37 -14.00
CA GLU A 102 21.90 -3.61 -14.07
C GLU A 102 21.80 -2.59 -12.93
N ALA A 103 22.26 -2.94 -11.73
CA ALA A 103 22.28 -2.04 -10.57
C ALA A 103 23.21 -0.83 -10.80
N GLN A 104 24.38 -1.05 -11.40
CA GLN A 104 25.31 0.01 -11.78
C GLN A 104 24.70 0.94 -12.83
N GLN A 105 24.05 0.40 -13.86
CA GLN A 105 23.39 1.22 -14.90
C GLN A 105 22.28 2.12 -14.33
N ARG A 106 21.74 1.76 -13.16
CA ARG A 106 20.70 2.53 -12.46
C ARG A 106 21.24 3.46 -11.38
N GLY A 107 22.57 3.54 -11.19
CA GLY A 107 23.18 4.37 -10.16
C GLY A 107 22.98 3.87 -8.72
N LEU A 108 22.60 2.60 -8.53
CA LEU A 108 22.34 2.05 -7.18
C LEU A 108 23.59 1.96 -6.29
N LEU A 109 24.79 2.08 -6.88
CA LEU A 109 26.06 2.02 -6.17
C LEU A 109 26.68 3.41 -5.94
N ASP A 110 26.02 4.49 -6.38
CA ASP A 110 26.56 5.85 -6.31
C ASP A 110 26.72 6.34 -4.85
N ASP A 111 25.97 5.74 -3.91
CA ASP A 111 26.04 6.02 -2.48
C ASP A 111 27.18 5.28 -1.75
N GLY A 112 28.08 4.61 -2.50
CA GLY A 112 29.29 3.97 -1.96
C GLY A 112 29.18 2.49 -1.63
N SER A 113 28.11 1.82 -2.06
CA SER A 113 27.97 0.36 -1.94
C SER A 113 29.08 -0.35 -2.72
N GLU A 114 29.86 -1.23 -2.08
CA GLU A 114 30.95 -1.92 -2.77
C GLU A 114 30.42 -3.03 -3.69
N PRO A 115 30.84 -3.09 -4.97
CA PRO A 115 30.40 -4.13 -5.91
C PRO A 115 30.65 -5.57 -5.41
N GLY A 116 31.75 -5.79 -4.67
CA GLY A 116 32.09 -7.09 -4.10
C GLY A 116 31.11 -7.55 -3.02
N GLU A 117 30.62 -6.63 -2.20
CA GLU A 117 29.60 -6.91 -1.17
C GLU A 117 28.27 -7.28 -1.82
N VAL A 118 27.88 -6.59 -2.89
CA VAL A 118 26.66 -6.93 -3.65
C VAL A 118 26.77 -8.31 -4.28
N LEU A 119 27.93 -8.68 -4.84
CA LEU A 119 28.12 -10.03 -5.39
C LEU A 119 28.04 -11.10 -4.29
N HIS A 120 28.64 -10.86 -3.14
CA HIS A 120 28.59 -11.79 -2.00
C HIS A 120 27.16 -11.96 -1.49
N LEU A 121 26.43 -10.85 -1.33
CA LEU A 121 25.02 -10.83 -0.93
C LEU A 121 24.14 -11.69 -1.84
N LEU A 122 24.39 -11.69 -3.16
CA LEU A 122 23.59 -12.43 -4.13
C LEU A 122 24.04 -13.89 -4.31
N ALA A 123 25.15 -14.32 -3.70
CA ALA A 123 25.80 -15.60 -4.01
C ALA A 123 25.28 -16.80 -3.21
N GLU A 124 24.64 -16.59 -2.06
CA GLU A 124 24.30 -17.66 -1.11
C GLU A 124 22.77 -17.85 -0.97
N PRO A 125 22.11 -18.54 -1.92
CA PRO A 125 20.67 -18.79 -1.85
C PRO A 125 20.32 -19.79 -0.74
N THR A 126 19.24 -19.53 -0.01
CA THR A 126 18.71 -20.42 1.03
C THR A 126 17.19 -20.35 1.05
N GLY A 127 16.49 -21.48 1.11
CA GLY A 127 15.02 -21.50 1.21
C GLY A 127 14.31 -21.22 -0.12
N SER A 128 13.15 -20.55 -0.09
CA SER A 128 12.35 -20.24 -1.27
C SER A 128 12.03 -18.75 -1.39
N VAL A 129 11.86 -18.28 -2.64
CA VAL A 129 11.50 -16.88 -2.93
C VAL A 129 10.17 -16.52 -2.27
N GLU A 130 9.19 -17.43 -2.32
CA GLU A 130 7.87 -17.24 -1.71
C GLU A 130 7.98 -17.00 -0.20
N HIS A 131 8.74 -17.83 0.52
CA HIS A 131 8.90 -17.72 1.97
C HIS A 131 9.48 -16.37 2.38
N TRP A 132 10.58 -15.95 1.76
CA TRP A 132 11.22 -14.68 2.11
C TRP A 132 10.41 -13.47 1.66
N SER A 133 9.70 -13.57 0.53
CA SER A 133 8.77 -12.53 0.09
C SER A 133 7.63 -12.34 1.07
N GLU A 134 7.09 -13.44 1.62
CA GLU A 134 6.03 -13.39 2.64
C GLU A 134 6.55 -12.72 3.90
N ARG A 135 7.74 -13.09 4.39
CA ARG A 135 8.36 -12.45 5.55
C ARG A 135 8.58 -10.94 5.35
N ALA A 136 9.12 -10.54 4.19
CA ALA A 136 9.30 -9.13 3.85
C ALA A 136 7.96 -8.36 3.86
N LEU A 137 6.92 -8.92 3.25
CA LEU A 137 5.60 -8.29 3.24
C LEU A 137 4.94 -8.24 4.63
N GLN A 138 5.09 -9.28 5.45
CA GLN A 138 4.62 -9.29 6.82
C GLN A 138 5.26 -8.15 7.62
N ARG A 139 6.57 -7.96 7.45
CA ARG A 139 7.33 -6.90 8.11
C ARG A 139 6.93 -5.51 7.61
N SER A 140 6.76 -5.34 6.30
CA SER A 140 6.21 -4.12 5.70
C SER A 140 4.83 -3.77 6.26
N LEU A 141 3.96 -4.77 6.44
CA LEU A 141 2.63 -4.57 7.03
C LEU A 141 2.72 -4.08 8.48
N LEU A 142 3.59 -4.68 9.30
CA LEU A 142 3.83 -4.26 10.69
C LEU A 142 4.41 -2.84 10.76
N ALA A 143 5.42 -2.55 9.95
CA ALA A 143 6.04 -1.22 9.87
C ALA A 143 5.05 -0.14 9.41
N THR A 144 4.20 -0.47 8.44
CA THR A 144 3.15 0.44 7.92
C THR A 144 2.07 0.70 8.98
N ALA A 145 1.69 -0.32 9.75
CA ALA A 145 0.74 -0.18 10.85
C ALA A 145 1.30 0.74 11.95
N ASP A 146 2.54 0.51 12.39
CA ASP A 146 3.21 1.34 13.39
C ASP A 146 3.35 2.80 12.93
N ARG A 147 3.83 3.02 11.69
CA ARG A 147 3.94 4.35 11.09
C ARG A 147 2.60 5.07 11.00
N THR A 148 1.53 4.34 10.66
CA THR A 148 0.18 4.89 10.57
C THR A 148 -0.38 5.25 11.93
N GLY A 149 -0.19 4.40 12.94
CA GLY A 149 -0.59 4.68 14.33
C GLY A 149 0.04 5.96 14.84
N ARG A 150 1.38 6.06 14.75
CA ARG A 150 2.14 7.26 15.16
C ARG A 150 1.70 8.53 14.43
N ARG A 151 1.36 8.42 13.14
CA ARG A 151 0.88 9.56 12.36
C ARG A 151 -0.51 10.02 12.79
N ILE A 152 -1.42 9.09 13.10
CA ILE A 152 -2.75 9.42 13.63
C ILE A 152 -2.65 10.02 15.03
N GLU A 153 -1.77 9.49 15.87
CA GLU A 153 -1.46 10.04 17.20
C GLU A 153 -0.93 11.48 17.10
N ALA A 154 0.00 11.74 16.17
CA ALA A 154 0.50 13.10 15.92
C ALA A 154 -0.62 14.06 15.48
N TYR A 155 -1.52 13.62 14.60
CA TYR A 155 -2.67 14.44 14.20
C TYR A 155 -3.62 14.76 15.36
N ALA A 156 -3.81 13.79 16.27
CA ALA A 156 -4.67 13.95 17.43
C ALA A 156 -4.06 14.81 18.54
N GLY A 157 -2.74 14.77 18.70
CA GLY A 157 -2.01 15.57 19.69
C GLY A 157 -1.81 17.03 19.28
N ASP A 158 -1.91 17.37 17.99
CA ASP A 158 -1.72 18.73 17.50
C ASP A 158 -3.01 19.55 17.56
N THR A 159 -3.09 20.43 18.56
CA THR A 159 -4.22 21.36 18.75
C THR A 159 -4.44 22.35 17.60
N ALA A 160 -3.47 22.51 16.69
CA ALA A 160 -3.62 23.34 15.50
C ALA A 160 -4.44 22.66 14.39
N ASN A 161 -4.69 21.35 14.50
CA ASN A 161 -5.56 20.63 13.59
C ASN A 161 -7.03 20.84 13.96
N THR A 162 -7.83 21.16 12.96
CA THR A 162 -9.28 21.05 13.07
C THR A 162 -9.71 19.58 13.04
N PRO A 163 -10.86 19.22 13.62
CA PRO A 163 -11.39 17.85 13.54
C PRO A 163 -11.50 17.31 12.11
N PHE A 164 -11.81 18.17 11.13
CA PHE A 164 -11.87 17.79 9.72
C PHE A 164 -10.49 17.40 9.17
N GLN A 165 -9.44 18.13 9.55
CA GLN A 165 -8.07 17.82 9.16
C GLN A 165 -7.61 16.48 9.74
N LEU A 166 -7.94 16.23 11.02
CA LEU A 166 -7.67 14.94 11.65
C LEU A 166 -8.35 13.80 10.89
N VAL A 167 -9.64 13.92 10.58
CA VAL A 167 -10.39 12.88 9.85
C VAL A 167 -9.79 12.63 8.46
N VAL A 168 -9.54 13.68 7.68
CA VAL A 168 -8.94 13.55 6.33
C VAL A 168 -7.55 12.92 6.42
N GLY A 169 -6.72 13.36 7.36
CA GLY A 169 -5.40 12.81 7.61
C GLY A 169 -5.46 11.33 7.98
N ALA A 170 -6.30 10.97 8.94
CA ALA A 170 -6.45 9.60 9.42
C ALA A 170 -6.94 8.64 8.33
N ARG A 171 -7.95 9.03 7.53
CA ARG A 171 -8.43 8.21 6.40
C ARG A 171 -7.34 7.97 5.36
N ARG A 172 -6.58 9.01 5.02
CA ARG A 172 -5.45 8.88 4.10
C ARG A 172 -4.39 7.92 4.67
N SER A 173 -4.11 8.00 5.97
CA SER A 173 -3.15 7.09 6.59
C SER A 173 -3.61 5.65 6.63
N LEU A 174 -4.89 5.40 6.92
CA LEU A 174 -5.47 4.06 6.96
C LEU A 174 -5.54 3.42 5.56
N ALA A 175 -5.67 4.22 4.50
CA ALA A 175 -5.63 3.72 3.13
C ALA A 175 -4.27 3.04 2.80
N ASP A 176 -3.17 3.55 3.34
CA ASP A 176 -1.83 2.98 3.15
C ASP A 176 -1.75 1.56 3.74
N ILE A 177 -2.27 1.34 4.96
CA ILE A 177 -2.37 -0.01 5.56
C ILE A 177 -3.27 -0.91 4.70
N GLY A 178 -4.41 -0.39 4.23
CA GLY A 178 -5.36 -1.15 3.41
C GLY A 178 -4.70 -1.72 2.16
N ALA A 179 -3.86 -0.93 1.49
CA ALA A 179 -3.12 -1.36 0.31
C ALA A 179 -2.16 -2.53 0.60
N VAL A 180 -1.38 -2.46 1.69
CA VAL A 180 -0.46 -3.55 2.08
C VAL A 180 -1.24 -4.80 2.50
N ARG A 181 -2.35 -4.64 3.23
CA ARG A 181 -3.21 -5.74 3.64
C ARG A 181 -3.79 -6.50 2.45
N THR A 182 -4.25 -5.81 1.41
CA THR A 182 -4.78 -6.48 0.21
C THR A 182 -3.70 -7.34 -0.46
N ARG A 183 -2.44 -6.88 -0.49
CA ARG A 183 -1.32 -7.68 -0.99
C ARG A 183 -1.04 -8.88 -0.07
N TRP A 184 -1.07 -8.69 1.25
CA TRP A 184 -0.89 -9.78 2.22
C TRP A 184 -1.95 -10.88 2.08
N GLN A 185 -3.21 -10.49 1.87
CA GLN A 185 -4.30 -11.44 1.64
C GLN A 185 -4.13 -12.22 0.35
N HIS A 186 -3.66 -11.54 -0.71
CA HIS A 186 -3.33 -12.20 -1.97
C HIS A 186 -2.15 -13.17 -1.82
N ALA A 187 -1.10 -12.78 -1.11
CA ALA A 187 0.09 -13.61 -0.86
C ALA A 187 -0.23 -14.88 -0.08
N THR A 188 -1.07 -14.78 0.95
CA THR A 188 -1.39 -15.91 1.85
C THR A 188 -2.61 -16.72 1.42
N GLY A 189 -3.22 -16.39 0.27
CA GLY A 189 -4.47 -17.03 -0.18
C GLY A 189 -5.68 -16.74 0.73
N THR A 190 -5.56 -15.78 1.65
CA THR A 190 -6.61 -15.38 2.60
C THR A 190 -7.52 -14.29 2.03
N VAL A 191 -7.88 -14.39 0.75
CA VAL A 191 -8.84 -13.46 0.13
C VAL A 191 -10.21 -13.68 0.78
N PRO A 192 -10.77 -12.70 1.52
CA PRO A 192 -12.13 -12.82 2.02
C PRO A 192 -13.07 -12.80 0.81
N THR A 193 -14.05 -13.72 0.79
CA THR A 193 -15.13 -13.73 -0.20
C THR A 193 -15.73 -12.31 -0.29
N PRO A 194 -15.90 -11.70 -1.48
CA PRO A 194 -16.43 -10.35 -1.59
C PRO A 194 -17.82 -10.30 -0.95
N GLN A 195 -17.94 -9.58 0.16
CA GLN A 195 -19.24 -9.38 0.80
C GLN A 195 -20.05 -8.44 -0.10
N PRO A 196 -21.27 -8.82 -0.52
CA PRO A 196 -22.05 -8.03 -1.46
C PRO A 196 -22.24 -6.61 -0.91
N ARG A 197 -21.78 -5.62 -1.69
CA ARG A 197 -21.97 -4.20 -1.37
C ARG A 197 -23.47 -3.96 -1.25
N PRO A 198 -23.98 -3.44 -0.11
CA PRO A 198 -25.39 -3.12 0.01
C PRO A 198 -25.76 -2.15 -1.12
N ALA A 199 -26.82 -2.50 -1.86
CA ALA A 199 -27.30 -1.72 -2.98
C ALA A 199 -27.56 -0.28 -2.52
N PRO A 200 -27.23 0.74 -3.33
CA PRO A 200 -27.56 2.11 -3.00
C PRO A 200 -29.08 2.19 -2.79
N THR A 201 -29.50 2.62 -1.61
CA THR A 201 -30.91 2.89 -1.33
C THR A 201 -31.35 4.01 -2.25
N THR A 202 -32.10 3.65 -3.29
CA THR A 202 -32.75 4.60 -4.18
C THR A 202 -33.66 5.45 -3.33
N ARG A 203 -33.25 6.68 -3.05
CA ARG A 203 -34.08 7.68 -2.37
C ARG A 203 -35.31 7.89 -3.25
N ALA A 204 -36.47 7.42 -2.79
CA ALA A 204 -37.74 7.68 -3.46
C ALA A 204 -37.87 9.20 -3.66
N GLY A 205 -37.93 9.62 -4.92
CA GLY A 205 -38.22 11.01 -5.27
C GLY A 205 -39.61 11.41 -4.78
N PRO A 206 -39.86 12.71 -4.55
CA PRO A 206 -41.16 13.19 -4.11
C PRO A 206 -42.23 12.90 -5.17
N PRO A 207 -43.48 12.63 -4.77
CA PRO A 207 -44.55 12.29 -5.71
C PRO A 207 -44.86 13.49 -6.61
N THR A 208 -44.70 13.31 -7.92
CA THR A 208 -45.12 14.29 -8.93
C THR A 208 -46.64 14.38 -8.94
N THR A 209 -47.19 15.51 -8.48
CA THR A 209 -48.62 15.82 -8.61
C THR A 209 -48.97 16.02 -10.09
N THR A 210 -49.77 15.10 -10.64
CA THR A 210 -50.36 15.25 -11.97
C THR A 210 -51.41 16.36 -11.94
N ALA A 211 -51.17 17.46 -12.64
CA ALA A 211 -52.14 18.54 -12.83
C ALA A 211 -53.24 18.11 -13.83
N ALA A 212 -54.49 18.43 -13.51
CA ALA A 212 -55.66 18.10 -14.32
C ALA A 212 -55.70 18.93 -15.62
N TYR A 213 -55.87 18.24 -16.74
CA TYR A 213 -56.07 18.81 -18.07
C TYR A 213 -57.53 19.31 -18.23
N THR A 214 -57.72 20.63 -18.29
CA THR A 214 -59.00 21.25 -18.69
C THR A 214 -58.94 21.65 -20.17
N GLY A 215 -59.37 20.75 -21.05
CA GLY A 215 -59.54 21.03 -22.46
C GLY A 215 -60.76 21.90 -22.73
N ARG A 216 -60.54 23.17 -23.08
CA ARG A 216 -61.56 24.09 -23.62
C ARG A 216 -61.47 24.05 -25.15
N ALA A 217 -62.47 23.49 -25.84
CA ALA A 217 -62.56 23.58 -27.29
C ALA A 217 -63.69 24.54 -27.69
N ALA A 218 -63.31 25.60 -28.40
CA ALA A 218 -64.16 26.65 -28.92
C ALA A 218 -64.70 26.32 -30.33
N ARG A 219 -65.81 26.99 -30.63
CA ARG A 219 -66.63 27.05 -31.85
C ARG A 219 -65.89 27.16 -33.20
N ALA A 220 -66.45 26.45 -34.18
CA ALA A 220 -66.89 26.86 -35.53
C ALA A 220 -65.90 27.40 -36.58
N THR A 221 -65.88 26.78 -37.77
CA THR A 221 -66.47 27.25 -39.06
C THR A 221 -65.80 26.53 -40.24
N ARG A 222 -66.58 25.87 -41.11
CA ARG A 222 -66.88 26.31 -42.48
C ARG A 222 -67.83 25.32 -43.16
#